data_AF-A0A7I8EWE8-F1
#
_entry.id   AF-A0A7I8EWE8-F1
#
_cell.length_a   1.000
_cell.length_b   1.000
_cell.length_c   1.000
_cell.angle_alpha   90.00
_cell.angle_beta   90.00
_cell.angle_gamma   90.00
#
_symmetry.space_group_name_H-M   'P 1'
#
loop_
_entity.id
_entity.type
_entity.pdbx_description
1 polymer ?
#
loop_
_entity_poly.entity_id
_entity_poly.type
_entity_poly.pdbx_seq_one_letter_code
_entity_poly.pdbx_strand_id
1 'polypeptide(L)'
;MEHTQKIADEVSAIPVPCLSLIRRVSKRHYRLLPLWFMQRYRCIVIGKASDALTLAVTDLHNTERLTIVQELTGCHALFPVMVSERQMKLLLRRIERAIKREQPQELEPWRVREKPELYPSVQTMIQFLTYNSGELYRKEDR
;
A
#
# COMPACT_ATOMS: atom_id res chain seq x y z
N MET A 1 21.93 13.87 -44.76
CA MET A 1 21.45 13.97 -43.36
C MET A 1 20.37 12.90 -43.15
N GLU A 2 20.73 11.61 -43.12
CA GLU A 2 19.73 10.51 -43.09
C GLU A 2 20.19 9.29 -42.25
N HIS A 3 21.07 9.48 -41.25
CA HIS A 3 21.63 8.34 -40.49
C HIS A 3 21.15 8.21 -39.04
N THR A 4 20.36 9.15 -38.52
CA THR A 4 19.90 9.14 -37.11
C THR A 4 18.49 8.56 -36.90
N GLN A 5 17.70 8.36 -37.96
CA GLN A 5 16.34 7.80 -37.83
C GLN A 5 16.33 6.27 -37.59
N LYS A 6 17.38 5.55 -38.00
CA LYS A 6 17.40 4.07 -37.96
C LYS A 6 17.58 3.45 -36.57
N ILE A 7 18.11 4.20 -35.60
CA ILE A 7 18.35 3.68 -34.25
C ILE A 7 17.05 3.64 -33.41
N ALA A 8 16.06 4.48 -33.73
CA ALA A 8 14.78 4.51 -33.02
C ALA A 8 13.89 3.29 -33.33
N ASP A 9 14.02 2.71 -34.53
CA ASP A 9 13.22 1.54 -34.94
C ASP A 9 13.79 0.21 -34.41
N GLU A 10 15.09 0.11 -34.14
CA GLU A 10 15.73 -1.13 -33.66
C GLU A 10 15.46 -1.44 -32.17
N VAL A 11 15.07 -0.46 -31.36
CA VAL A 11 14.67 -0.69 -29.95
C VAL A 11 13.26 -1.31 -29.85
N SER A 12 12.51 -1.35 -30.95
CA SER A 12 11.11 -1.82 -31.03
C SER A 12 10.95 -3.36 -31.01
N ALA A 13 12.05 -4.11 -31.09
CA ALA A 13 12.00 -5.57 -31.25
C ALA A 13 12.15 -6.40 -29.96
N ILE A 14 12.17 -5.78 -28.78
CA ILE A 14 12.21 -6.54 -27.52
C ILE A 14 10.78 -7.02 -27.19
N PRO A 15 10.49 -8.33 -27.26
CA PRO A 15 9.15 -8.84 -27.00
C PRO A 15 8.83 -8.62 -25.53
N VAL A 16 7.85 -7.75 -25.26
CA VAL A 16 7.37 -7.53 -23.90
C VAL A 16 6.63 -8.79 -23.44
N PRO A 17 7.01 -9.37 -22.29
CA PRO A 17 6.33 -10.57 -21.79
C PRO A 17 4.85 -10.30 -21.56
N CYS A 18 4.01 -11.26 -21.92
CA CYS A 18 2.57 -11.23 -21.65
C CYS A 18 2.25 -12.26 -20.57
N LEU A 19 1.70 -11.81 -19.44
CA LEU A 19 1.28 -12.71 -18.37
C LEU A 19 -0.22 -12.97 -18.48
N SER A 20 -0.57 -14.20 -18.86
CA SER A 20 -1.95 -14.63 -19.03
C SER A 20 -2.62 -15.10 -17.74
N LEU A 21 -1.89 -15.32 -16.64
CA LEU A 21 -2.42 -16.00 -15.45
C LEU A 21 -1.91 -15.44 -14.11
N ILE A 22 -1.94 -14.11 -13.93
CA ILE A 22 -1.69 -13.54 -12.59
C ILE A 22 -2.93 -13.76 -11.72
N ARG A 23 -2.88 -14.74 -10.81
CA ARG A 23 -3.99 -15.01 -9.87
C ARG A 23 -3.99 -14.05 -8.68
N ARG A 24 -2.83 -13.73 -8.10
CA ARG A 24 -2.72 -12.89 -6.91
C ARG A 24 -1.45 -12.05 -6.99
N VAL A 25 -1.53 -10.85 -6.43
CA VAL A 25 -0.39 -9.95 -6.22
C VAL A 25 -0.15 -9.89 -4.72
N SER A 26 1.11 -10.02 -4.32
CA SER A 26 1.47 -9.98 -2.89
C SER A 26 1.17 -8.60 -2.30
N LYS A 27 0.85 -8.59 -1.00
CA LYS A 27 0.63 -7.35 -0.24
C LYS A 27 1.82 -6.39 -0.26
N ARG A 28 3.04 -6.94 -0.27
CA ARG A 28 4.25 -6.15 -0.37
C ARG A 28 4.32 -5.38 -1.70
N HIS A 29 3.86 -5.97 -2.79
CA HIS A 29 3.96 -5.37 -4.11
C HIS A 29 2.86 -4.33 -4.36
N TYR A 30 1.58 -4.64 -4.07
CA TYR A 30 0.51 -3.67 -4.33
C TYR A 30 0.53 -2.46 -3.36
N ARG A 31 1.27 -2.52 -2.25
CA ARG A 31 1.48 -1.38 -1.35
C ARG A 31 2.53 -0.37 -1.84
N LEU A 32 3.28 -0.72 -2.88
CA LEU A 32 4.28 0.19 -3.46
C LEU A 32 3.63 1.33 -4.25
N LEU A 33 2.37 1.17 -4.67
CA LEU A 33 1.62 2.21 -5.37
C LEU A 33 0.27 2.44 -4.69
N PRO A 34 -0.20 3.70 -4.62
CA PRO A 34 -1.55 3.99 -4.14
C PRO A 34 -2.63 3.33 -5.01
N LEU A 35 -3.77 2.94 -4.41
CA LEU A 35 -4.88 2.32 -5.13
C LEU A 35 -5.41 3.20 -6.27
N TRP A 36 -5.59 4.50 -6.00
CA TRP A 36 -6.07 5.46 -6.99
C TRP A 36 -5.14 5.53 -8.21
N PHE A 37 -3.82 5.42 -7.97
CA PHE A 37 -2.80 5.45 -9.02
C PHE A 37 -2.90 4.19 -9.89
N MET A 38 -2.96 3.02 -9.26
CA MET A 38 -3.11 1.74 -9.95
C MET A 38 -4.39 1.69 -10.81
N GLN A 39 -5.48 2.29 -10.32
CA GLN A 39 -6.75 2.38 -11.05
C GLN A 39 -6.69 3.35 -12.23
N ARG A 40 -6.12 4.55 -12.04
CA ARG A 40 -6.01 5.59 -13.07
C ARG A 40 -5.11 5.14 -14.22
N TYR A 41 -3.92 4.65 -13.89
CA TYR A 41 -2.90 4.30 -14.87
C TYR A 41 -2.93 2.82 -15.29
N ARG A 42 -3.91 2.06 -14.80
CA ARG A 42 -4.12 0.63 -15.08
C ARG A 42 -2.82 -0.16 -15.00
N CYS A 43 -2.17 -0.06 -13.84
CA CYS A 43 -0.92 -0.75 -13.57
C CYS A 43 -0.82 -1.25 -12.14
N ILE A 44 -0.03 -2.30 -11.96
CA ILE A 44 0.19 -2.93 -10.66
C ILE A 44 1.64 -3.43 -10.59
N VAL A 45 2.33 -3.16 -9.48
CA VAL A 45 3.63 -3.80 -9.22
C VAL A 45 3.38 -5.26 -8.88
N ILE A 46 3.99 -6.17 -9.62
CA ILE A 46 3.85 -7.62 -9.43
C ILE A 46 5.12 -8.30 -8.93
N GLY A 47 6.26 -7.62 -9.05
CA GLY A 47 7.56 -8.07 -8.53
C GLY A 47 8.48 -6.89 -8.25
N LYS A 48 9.45 -7.09 -7.36
CA LYS A 48 10.53 -6.16 -7.06
C LYS A 48 11.83 -6.93 -6.91
N ALA A 49 12.87 -6.49 -7.61
CA ALA A 49 14.27 -6.81 -7.37
C ALA A 49 14.98 -5.51 -6.92
N SER A 50 16.17 -5.61 -6.33
CA SER A 50 16.89 -4.53 -5.62
C SER A 50 16.53 -3.09 -6.03
N ASP A 51 16.75 -2.77 -7.31
CA ASP A 51 16.48 -1.44 -7.90
C ASP A 51 15.58 -1.53 -9.15
N ALA A 52 14.74 -2.56 -9.20
CA ALA A 52 13.89 -2.83 -10.35
C ALA A 52 12.49 -3.28 -9.97
N LEU A 53 11.49 -2.77 -10.68
CA LEU A 53 10.10 -3.18 -10.54
C LEU A 53 9.60 -3.91 -11.77
N THR A 54 8.86 -4.98 -11.55
CA THR A 54 8.05 -5.60 -12.59
C THR A 54 6.63 -5.03 -12.52
N LEU A 55 6.20 -4.37 -13.59
CA LEU A 55 4.91 -3.68 -13.66
C LEU A 55 3.96 -4.41 -14.61
N ALA A 56 2.86 -4.93 -14.09
CA ALA A 56 1.74 -5.34 -14.94
C ALA A 56 1.04 -4.10 -15.51
N VAL A 57 0.87 -4.03 -16.82
CA VAL A 57 0.26 -2.91 -17.54
C VAL A 57 -0.69 -3.42 -18.64
N THR A 58 -1.70 -2.64 -19.00
CA THR A 58 -2.62 -2.98 -20.11
C THR A 58 -2.21 -2.38 -21.45
N ASP A 59 -1.33 -1.39 -21.44
CA ASP A 59 -0.86 -0.64 -22.61
C ASP A 59 0.55 -0.16 -22.32
N LEU A 60 1.48 -0.29 -23.28
CA LEU A 60 2.88 0.11 -23.17
C LEU A 60 3.14 1.54 -23.61
N HIS A 61 2.24 2.15 -24.37
CA HIS A 61 2.46 3.48 -24.95
C HIS A 61 2.31 4.62 -23.94
N ASN A 62 1.70 4.35 -22.78
CA ASN A 62 1.64 5.31 -21.69
C ASN A 62 2.98 5.34 -20.93
N THR A 63 3.89 6.18 -21.42
CA THR A 63 5.23 6.42 -20.85
C THR A 63 5.17 7.30 -19.61
N GLU A 64 4.22 8.23 -19.51
CA GLU A 64 4.00 9.11 -18.35
C GLU A 64 3.89 8.28 -17.05
N ARG A 65 3.15 7.18 -17.11
CA ARG A 65 3.05 6.23 -16.00
C ARG A 65 4.40 5.70 -15.53
N LEU A 66 5.31 5.36 -16.45
CA LEU A 66 6.61 4.79 -16.10
C LEU A 66 7.43 5.83 -15.34
N THR A 67 7.47 7.07 -15.82
CA THR A 67 8.15 8.19 -15.15
C THR A 67 7.59 8.40 -13.73
N ILE A 68 6.28 8.48 -13.58
CA ILE A 68 5.67 8.70 -12.26
C ILE A 68 5.93 7.51 -11.32
N VAL A 69 5.94 6.27 -11.82
CA VAL A 69 6.29 5.11 -10.98
C VAL A 69 7.74 5.19 -10.52
N GLN A 70 8.69 5.58 -11.37
CA GLN A 70 10.10 5.75 -10.97
C GLN A 70 10.20 6.79 -9.86
N GLU A 71 9.54 7.94 -10.01
CA GLU A 71 9.52 9.00 -8.99
C GLU A 71 8.88 8.54 -7.66
N LEU A 72 7.73 7.85 -7.72
CA LEU A 72 7.02 7.38 -6.53
C LEU A 72 7.76 6.28 -5.77
N THR A 73 8.53 5.45 -6.47
CA THR A 73 9.12 4.23 -5.90
C THR A 73 10.62 4.30 -5.72
N GLY A 74 11.28 5.32 -6.29
CA GLY A 74 12.73 5.48 -6.31
C GLY A 74 13.47 4.38 -7.10
N CYS A 75 12.74 3.52 -7.83
CA CYS A 75 13.35 2.43 -8.57
C CYS A 75 13.75 2.90 -9.96
N HIS A 76 15.00 2.66 -10.36
CA HIS A 76 15.51 3.14 -11.63
C HIS A 76 15.05 2.27 -12.82
N ALA A 77 14.95 0.95 -12.64
CA ALA A 77 14.57 0.03 -13.71
C ALA A 77 13.10 -0.41 -13.61
N LEU A 78 12.36 -0.26 -14.71
CA LEU A 78 10.98 -0.75 -14.82
C LEU A 78 10.90 -1.81 -15.93
N PHE A 79 10.42 -2.99 -15.56
CA PHE A 79 10.15 -4.11 -16.45
C PHE A 79 8.65 -4.23 -16.67
N PRO A 80 8.10 -3.63 -17.73
CA PRO A 80 6.67 -3.74 -18.02
C PRO A 80 6.33 -5.16 -18.47
N VAL A 81 5.15 -5.61 -18.08
CA VAL A 81 4.58 -6.91 -18.43
C VAL A 81 3.14 -6.68 -18.85
N MET A 82 2.80 -7.14 -20.06
CA MET A 82 1.46 -6.97 -20.60
C MET A 82 0.47 -7.91 -19.94
N VAL A 83 -0.70 -7.37 -19.58
CA VAL A 83 -1.84 -8.14 -19.11
C VAL A 83 -3.12 -7.66 -19.79
N SER A 84 -4.06 -8.57 -20.03
CA SER A 84 -5.35 -8.20 -20.61
C SER A 84 -6.15 -7.27 -19.68
N GLU A 85 -6.99 -6.41 -20.26
CA GLU A 85 -7.87 -5.55 -19.48
C GLU A 85 -8.74 -6.32 -18.49
N ARG A 86 -9.27 -7.48 -18.90
CA ARG A 86 -10.13 -8.32 -18.07
C ARG A 86 -9.38 -8.75 -16.81
N GLN A 87 -8.11 -9.11 -16.94
CA GLN A 87 -7.26 -9.50 -15.83
C GLN A 87 -6.89 -8.30 -14.96
N MET A 88 -6.52 -7.17 -15.55
CA MET A 88 -6.26 -5.94 -14.79
C MET A 88 -7.45 -5.53 -13.93
N LYS A 89 -8.67 -5.53 -14.50
CA LYS A 89 -9.92 -5.23 -13.76
C LYS A 89 -10.12 -6.20 -12.58
N LEU A 90 -9.85 -7.49 -12.78
CA LEU A 90 -9.96 -8.51 -11.73
C LEU A 90 -8.92 -8.30 -10.62
N LEU A 91 -7.67 -7.99 -10.97
CA LEU A 91 -6.59 -7.74 -10.02
C LEU A 91 -6.87 -6.49 -9.16
N LEU A 92 -7.26 -5.37 -9.80
CA LEU A 92 -7.60 -4.14 -9.10
C LEU A 92 -8.76 -4.35 -8.11
N ARG A 93 -9.82 -5.05 -8.51
CA ARG A 93 -10.94 -5.39 -7.61
C ARG A 93 -10.50 -6.23 -6.41
N ARG A 94 -9.54 -7.15 -6.59
CA ARG A 94 -9.01 -7.97 -5.50
C ARG A 94 -8.17 -7.14 -4.54
N ILE A 95 -7.32 -6.26 -5.07
CA ILE A 95 -6.49 -5.35 -4.27
C ILE A 95 -7.38 -4.38 -3.48
N GLU A 96 -8.37 -3.77 -4.12
CA GLU A 96 -9.33 -2.87 -3.46
C GLU A 96 -10.03 -3.57 -2.28
N ARG A 97 -10.51 -4.81 -2.48
CA ARG A 97 -11.11 -5.61 -1.40
C ARG A 97 -10.11 -5.92 -0.28
N ALA A 98 -8.85 -6.21 -0.62
CA ALA A 98 -7.81 -6.46 0.37
C ALA A 98 -7.53 -5.19 1.20
N ILE A 99 -7.41 -4.02 0.55
CA ILE A 99 -7.20 -2.73 1.21
C ILE A 99 -8.40 -2.39 2.12
N LYS A 100 -9.64 -2.57 1.64
CA LYS A 100 -10.86 -2.35 2.44
C LYS A 100 -10.95 -3.24 3.68
N ARG A 101 -10.40 -4.46 3.64
CA ARG A 101 -10.32 -5.35 4.81
C ARG A 101 -9.22 -4.96 5.80
N GLU A 102 -8.22 -4.24 5.33
CA GLU A 102 -7.08 -3.79 6.12
C GLU A 102 -7.29 -2.43 6.76
N GLN A 103 -8.18 -1.61 6.20
CA GLN A 103 -8.76 -0.51 6.95
C GLN A 103 -9.48 -1.17 8.13
N PRO A 104 -9.06 -0.92 9.39
CA PRO A 104 -9.98 -1.13 10.49
C PRO A 104 -11.24 -0.39 10.06
N GLN A 105 -12.41 -1.01 10.23
CA GLN A 105 -13.64 -0.24 10.27
C GLN A 105 -13.30 1.03 11.03
N GLU A 106 -13.52 2.19 10.42
CA GLU A 106 -13.48 3.46 11.14
C GLU A 106 -14.00 3.18 12.53
N LEU A 107 -13.21 3.57 13.54
CA LEU A 107 -13.59 3.56 14.93
C LEU A 107 -15.08 3.88 15.03
N GLU A 108 -15.93 2.86 15.09
CA GLU A 108 -17.27 2.97 15.63
C GLU A 108 -16.97 3.39 17.05
N PRO A 109 -17.18 4.66 17.44
CA PRO A 109 -16.66 5.15 18.73
C PRO A 109 -17.37 4.48 19.91
N TRP A 110 -18.30 3.55 19.66
CA TRP A 110 -19.29 3.06 20.62
C TRP A 110 -19.49 1.55 20.64
N ARG A 111 -18.67 0.73 19.97
CA ARG A 111 -18.64 -0.73 20.22
C ARG A 111 -17.52 -1.14 21.16
N VAL A 112 -17.33 -0.38 22.23
CA VAL A 112 -16.97 -1.02 23.49
C VAL A 112 -18.18 -1.84 23.87
N ARG A 113 -18.05 -3.17 23.82
CA ARG A 113 -18.96 -4.07 24.51
C ARG A 113 -18.88 -3.63 25.97
N GLU A 114 -19.84 -2.83 26.43
CA GLU A 114 -19.92 -2.39 27.82
C GLU A 114 -19.87 -3.64 28.69
N LYS A 115 -18.70 -3.91 29.25
CA LYS A 115 -18.57 -4.66 30.49
C LYS A 115 -18.60 -3.56 31.55
N PRO A 116 -19.77 -3.30 32.18
CA PRO A 116 -19.89 -2.26 33.20
C PRO A 116 -19.01 -2.50 34.44
N GLU A 117 -18.25 -3.59 34.48
CA GLU A 117 -17.42 -3.97 35.63
C GLU A 117 -15.96 -3.50 35.58
N LEU A 118 -15.50 -2.86 34.49
CA LEU A 118 -14.08 -2.52 34.36
C LEU A 118 -13.71 -1.06 34.63
N TYR A 119 -14.69 -0.18 34.87
CA TYR A 119 -14.41 1.21 35.21
C TYR A 119 -14.87 1.48 36.64
N PRO A 120 -13.96 1.89 37.54
CA PRO A 120 -14.37 2.33 38.87
C PRO A 120 -15.34 3.51 38.73
N SER A 121 -16.34 3.58 39.61
CA SER A 121 -17.31 4.68 39.57
C SER A 121 -16.60 6.04 39.60
N VAL A 122 -17.22 7.08 39.03
CA VAL A 122 -16.72 8.45 39.10
C VAL A 122 -16.39 8.85 40.54
N GLN A 123 -17.16 8.35 41.51
CA GLN A 123 -16.96 8.57 42.93
C GLN A 123 -15.68 7.92 43.46
N THR A 124 -15.37 6.71 43.00
CA THR A 124 -14.12 5.99 43.30
C THR A 124 -12.91 6.69 42.66
N MET A 125 -13.05 7.20 41.44
CA MET A 125 -12.00 7.99 40.80
C MET A 125 -11.73 9.30 41.54
N ILE A 126 -12.79 10.01 41.94
CA ILE A 126 -12.67 11.23 42.75
C ILE A 126 -11.96 10.91 44.06
N GLN A 127 -12.33 9.83 44.75
CA GLN A 127 -11.64 9.40 45.97
C GLN A 127 -10.14 9.14 45.75
N PHE A 128 -9.75 8.47 44.66
CA PHE A 128 -8.32 8.25 44.35
C PHE A 128 -7.56 9.55 44.12
N LEU A 129 -8.18 10.52 43.44
CA LEU A 129 -7.55 11.80 43.12
C LEU A 129 -7.53 12.77 44.30
N THR A 130 -8.48 12.65 45.23
CA THR A 130 -8.56 13.49 46.43
C THR A 130 -7.94 12.84 47.67
N TYR A 131 -7.52 11.56 47.59
CA TYR A 131 -6.76 10.92 48.65
C TYR A 131 -5.36 11.54 48.70
N ASN A 132 -5.20 12.50 49.62
CA ASN A 132 -3.94 13.17 49.93
C ASN A 132 -2.81 12.15 50.08
N SER A 133 -1.86 12.19 49.14
CA SER A 133 -0.55 11.54 49.19
C SER A 133 0.31 12.18 50.27
N GLY A 134 -0.03 11.94 51.54
CA GLY A 134 0.62 12.48 52.72
C GLY A 134 1.53 11.53 53.49
N GLU A 135 1.60 10.23 53.16
CA GLU A 135 2.34 9.25 53.97
C GLU A 135 3.16 8.21 53.19
N LEU A 136 3.74 8.56 52.03
CA LEU A 136 4.59 7.60 51.29
C LEU A 136 6.09 7.91 51.24
N TYR A 137 6.55 8.98 51.88
CA TYR A 137 7.99 9.21 52.11
C TYR A 137 8.23 9.93 53.44
N ARG A 138 7.87 9.30 54.57
CA ARG A 138 8.50 9.65 55.85
C ARG A 138 9.71 8.73 56.03
N LYS A 139 10.89 9.31 55.82
CA LYS A 139 12.19 8.74 56.17
C LYS A 139 12.14 8.14 57.58
N GLU A 140 12.51 6.87 57.71
CA GLU A 140 13.15 6.40 58.93
C GLU A 140 14.64 6.64 58.77
N ASP A 141 15.09 7.78 59.29
CA ASP A 141 16.48 7.96 59.72
C ASP A 141 16.67 7.10 60.99
N ARG A 142 17.70 6.25 60.98
CA ARG A 142 18.32 5.71 62.20
C ARG A 142 19.83 5.72 62.02
#